data_AF-A0A7Y5RZE8-F1
#
_entry.id   AF-A0A7Y5RZE8-F1
#
_cell.length_a   1.000
_cell.length_b   1.000
_cell.length_c   1.000
_cell.angle_alpha   90.00
_cell.angle_beta   90.00
_cell.angle_gamma   90.00
#
_symmetry.space_group_name_H-M   'P 1'
#
loop_
_entity.id
_entity.type
_entity.pdbx_description
1 polymer ?
#
loop_
_entity_poly.entity_id
_entity_poly.type
_entity_poly.pdbx_seq_one_letter_code
_entity_poly.pdbx_strand_id
1 'polypeptide(L)'
;MTLAARQSSPAPSRRDSWEDVQRWGKVRERVRNGRRSWWIDLRPYGRVYTTLGGSRFRSRAQAERVLLSIRGEVNPGGKSREAAVSLYTARTSPRLRLGYVYAQWTARMREAARRGEVTGSYVDHLERYRIYLGTIAELHYGAVRFGHLEDLDGELAARLAPKTRRHT
;
A
#
# COMPACT_ATOMS: atom_id res chain seq x y z
N MET A 1 46.57 32.43 -1.79
CA MET A 1 46.59 31.28 -0.86
C MET A 1 46.11 31.81 0.48
N THR A 2 45.02 31.42 1.12
CA THR A 2 44.16 30.25 1.03
C THR A 2 42.80 30.61 1.64
N LEU A 3 41.72 30.24 0.95
CA LEU A 3 40.33 30.31 1.42
C LEU A 3 40.14 29.37 2.62
N ALA A 4 39.79 29.91 3.79
CA ALA A 4 39.26 29.11 4.89
C ALA A 4 37.73 29.08 4.79
N ALA A 5 37.23 28.11 4.03
CA ALA A 5 35.81 27.78 4.00
C ALA A 5 35.39 27.29 5.40
N ARG A 6 34.58 28.08 6.10
CA ARG A 6 33.83 27.60 7.27
C ARG A 6 32.87 26.52 6.79
N GLN A 7 33.15 25.28 7.19
CA GLN A 7 32.23 24.17 7.02
C GLN A 7 30.99 24.43 7.90
N SER A 8 29.90 24.82 7.26
CA SER A 8 28.57 24.87 7.86
C SER A 8 28.19 23.43 8.24
N SER A 9 28.14 23.12 9.54
CA SER A 9 27.52 21.87 10.00
C SER A 9 26.07 21.83 9.48
N PRO A 10 25.60 20.72 8.88
CA PRO A 10 24.22 20.63 8.46
C PRO A 10 23.33 20.75 9.70
N ALA A 11 22.37 21.68 9.65
CA ALA A 11 21.40 21.88 10.71
C ALA A 11 20.74 20.54 11.08
N PRO A 12 20.54 20.23 12.37
CA PRO A 12 19.85 19.01 12.76
C PRO A 12 18.49 18.99 12.05
N SER A 13 18.24 17.93 11.27
CA SER A 13 16.94 17.69 10.66
C SER A 13 15.87 17.83 11.74
N ARG A 14 14.83 18.62 11.47
CA ARG A 14 13.69 18.82 12.39
C ARG A 14 13.13 17.45 12.79
N ARG A 15 13.59 16.92 13.93
CA ARG A 15 12.96 15.78 14.59
C ARG A 15 11.70 16.33 15.24
N ASP A 16 10.56 15.72 14.94
CA ASP A 16 9.29 16.11 15.54
C ASP A 16 9.37 15.96 17.07
N SER A 17 8.98 17.01 17.80
CA SER A 17 8.91 16.91 19.26
C SER A 17 7.84 15.88 19.65
N TRP A 18 8.00 15.22 20.79
CA TRP A 18 7.02 14.24 21.26
C TRP A 18 5.60 14.84 21.36
N GLU A 19 5.51 16.10 21.78
CA GLU A 19 4.23 16.83 21.87
C GLU A 19 3.58 17.04 20.50
N ASP A 20 4.38 17.34 19.46
CA ASP A 20 3.87 17.47 18.09
C ASP A 20 3.32 16.15 17.56
N VAL A 21 3.99 15.04 17.87
CA VAL A 21 3.54 13.69 17.49
C VAL A 21 2.22 13.34 18.19
N GLN A 22 2.08 13.67 19.49
CA GLN A 22 0.84 13.44 20.24
C GLN A 22 -0.34 14.28 19.75
N ARG A 23 -0.09 15.42 19.11
CA ARG A 23 -1.15 16.27 18.53
C ARG A 23 -1.46 15.93 17.08
N TRP A 24 -0.60 15.16 16.41
CA TRP A 24 -0.73 14.83 15.00
C TRP A 24 -1.81 13.78 14.73
N GLY A 25 -2.69 14.06 13.75
CA GLY A 25 -3.76 13.15 13.35
C GLY A 25 -5.02 13.23 14.21
N LYS A 26 -6.18 12.91 13.62
CA LYS A 26 -7.49 12.93 14.32
C LYS A 26 -8.37 11.77 13.88
N VAL A 27 -9.06 11.14 14.83
CA VAL A 27 -10.16 10.22 14.51
C VAL A 27 -11.39 11.00 14.10
N ARG A 28 -11.99 10.60 12.99
CA ARG A 28 -13.18 11.22 12.38
C ARG A 28 -14.29 10.19 12.22
N GLU A 29 -15.50 10.71 12.14
CA GLU A 29 -16.73 9.94 11.99
C GLU A 29 -17.48 10.35 10.74
N ARG A 30 -18.15 9.39 10.10
CA ARG A 30 -19.10 9.61 9.00
C ARG A 30 -20.28 8.71 9.23
N VAL A 31 -21.45 9.31 9.20
CA VAL A 31 -22.73 8.63 9.17
C VAL A 31 -23.23 8.64 7.73
N ARG A 32 -23.55 7.46 7.19
CA ARG A 32 -24.17 7.32 5.86
C ARG A 32 -25.22 6.21 5.91
N ASN A 33 -26.44 6.50 5.47
CA ASN A 33 -27.57 5.56 5.49
C ASN A 33 -27.78 4.92 6.88
N GLY A 34 -27.76 5.73 7.95
CA GLY A 34 -27.88 5.26 9.34
C GLY A 34 -26.66 4.51 9.88
N ARG A 35 -25.65 4.20 9.05
CA ARG A 35 -24.45 3.47 9.47
C ARG A 35 -23.32 4.42 9.84
N ARG A 36 -22.82 4.30 11.07
CA ARG A 36 -21.62 5.00 11.57
C ARG A 36 -20.36 4.31 11.05
N SER A 37 -19.37 5.09 10.65
CA SER A 37 -18.05 4.63 10.20
C SER A 37 -16.96 5.58 10.69
N TRP A 38 -15.79 5.03 11.01
CA TRP A 38 -14.66 5.75 11.58
C TRP A 38 -13.45 5.70 10.66
N TRP A 39 -12.62 6.74 10.66
CA TRP A 39 -11.30 6.75 10.01
C TRP A 39 -10.35 7.69 10.75
N ILE A 40 -9.06 7.53 10.47
CA ILE A 40 -8.01 8.39 10.99
C ILE A 40 -7.59 9.35 9.87
N ASP A 41 -7.64 10.64 10.14
CA ASP A 41 -7.19 11.71 9.24
C ASP A 41 -5.76 12.11 9.63
N LEU A 42 -4.80 11.81 8.75
CA LEU A 42 -3.36 12.04 8.93
C LEU A 42 -2.83 12.97 7.84
N ARG A 43 -3.67 13.82 7.25
CA ARG A 43 -3.25 14.76 6.20
C ARG A 43 -2.00 15.57 6.61
N PRO A 44 -1.05 15.80 5.68
CA PRO A 44 -1.12 15.46 4.25
C PRO A 44 -0.85 13.98 3.92
N TYR A 45 -0.37 13.17 4.87
CA TYR A 45 0.11 11.80 4.63
C TYR A 45 -0.98 10.76 4.30
N GLY A 46 -2.26 11.10 4.52
CA GLY A 46 -3.38 10.30 4.03
C GLY A 46 -4.49 10.09 5.04
N ARG A 47 -5.33 9.08 4.77
CA ARG A 47 -6.42 8.64 5.65
C ARG A 47 -6.37 7.13 5.81
N VAL A 48 -6.57 6.65 7.03
CA VAL A 48 -6.57 5.22 7.36
C VAL A 48 -7.98 4.80 7.76
N TYR A 49 -8.50 3.73 7.16
CA TYR A 49 -9.88 3.27 7.36
C TYR A 49 -9.99 1.90 8.05
N THR A 50 -8.86 1.22 8.23
CA THR A 50 -8.82 -0.14 8.77
C THR A 50 -7.62 -0.33 9.70
N THR A 51 -7.65 -1.42 10.47
CA THR A 51 -6.48 -1.89 11.21
C THR A 51 -5.40 -2.40 10.27
N LEU A 52 -4.22 -2.68 10.83
CA LEU A 52 -3.09 -3.27 10.10
C LEU A 52 -3.45 -4.62 9.43
N GLY A 53 -4.39 -5.38 10.00
CA GLY A 53 -4.93 -6.62 9.41
C GLY A 53 -6.06 -6.42 8.40
N GLY A 54 -6.28 -5.19 7.89
CA GLY A 54 -7.26 -4.91 6.83
C GLY A 54 -8.72 -4.78 7.29
N SER A 55 -9.01 -4.97 8.58
CA SER A 55 -10.37 -4.89 9.12
C SER A 55 -10.83 -3.45 9.38
N ARG A 56 -12.00 -3.05 8.86
CA ARG A 56 -12.59 -1.71 9.12
C ARG A 56 -12.75 -1.45 10.62
N PHE A 57 -12.61 -0.17 11.01
CA PHE A 57 -12.87 0.25 12.38
C PHE A 57 -14.34 0.07 12.75
N ARG A 58 -14.59 -0.78 13.74
CA ARG A 58 -15.93 -1.07 14.28
C ARG A 58 -16.36 -0.03 15.32
N SER A 59 -15.40 0.64 15.96
CA SER A 59 -15.65 1.66 16.98
C SER A 59 -14.62 2.78 16.93
N ARG A 60 -14.96 3.93 17.53
CA ARG A 60 -14.05 5.06 17.73
C ARG A 60 -12.80 4.64 18.50
N ALA A 61 -12.98 3.92 19.61
CA ALA A 61 -11.88 3.45 20.46
C ALA A 61 -10.89 2.54 19.70
N GLN A 62 -11.35 1.79 18.69
CA GLN A 62 -10.45 1.01 17.83
C GLN A 62 -9.59 1.90 16.94
N ALA A 63 -10.19 2.93 16.33
CA ALA A 63 -9.44 3.90 15.52
C ALA A 63 -8.46 4.72 16.38
N GLU A 64 -8.82 5.07 17.62
CA GLU A 64 -7.94 5.79 18.56
C GLU A 64 -6.74 4.93 18.97
N ARG A 65 -6.94 3.64 19.26
CA ARG A 65 -5.82 2.71 19.52
C ARG A 65 -4.85 2.61 18.36
N VAL A 66 -5.36 2.56 17.12
CA VAL A 66 -4.50 2.53 15.93
C VAL A 66 -3.79 3.87 15.73
N LEU A 67 -4.45 5.00 15.95
CA LEU A 67 -3.80 6.31 15.92
C LEU A 67 -2.67 6.42 16.96
N LEU A 68 -2.89 5.91 18.17
CA LEU A 68 -1.85 5.86 19.20
C LEU A 68 -0.66 4.99 18.76
N SER A 69 -0.92 3.84 18.15
CA SER A 69 0.14 2.99 17.60
C SER A 69 0.95 3.69 16.50
N ILE A 70 0.28 4.39 15.57
CA ILE A 70 0.94 5.17 14.52
C ILE A 70 1.83 6.25 15.13
N ARG A 71 1.34 6.97 16.14
CA ARG A 71 2.11 8.00 16.85
C ARG A 71 3.32 7.41 17.56
N GLY A 72 3.15 6.26 18.21
CA GLY A 72 4.25 5.56 18.89
C GLY A 72 5.37 5.10 17.94
N GLU A 73 5.13 4.99 16.64
CA GLU A 73 6.18 4.70 15.65
C GLU A 73 6.99 5.93 15.22
N VAL A 74 6.49 7.16 15.46
CA VAL A 74 7.05 8.43 14.97
C VAL A 74 7.99 9.11 16.00
N ASN A 75 8.44 8.36 17.00
CA ASN A 75 9.24 8.89 18.11
C ASN A 75 10.62 9.42 17.67
N PRO A 76 11.32 10.21 18.50
CA PRO A 76 12.71 10.61 18.23
C PRO A 76 13.62 9.38 18.09
N GLY A 77 14.04 9.07 16.85
CA GLY A 77 14.80 7.85 16.50
C GLY A 77 13.96 6.74 15.86
N GLY A 78 12.64 6.93 15.75
CA GLY A 78 11.69 6.06 15.07
C GLY A 78 11.55 6.37 13.57
N LYS A 79 10.40 5.97 13.01
CA LYS A 79 10.09 6.16 11.59
C LYS A 79 9.68 7.61 11.30
N SER A 80 9.85 8.05 10.05
CA SER A 80 9.19 9.27 9.59
C SER A 80 7.66 9.11 9.62
N ARG A 81 6.92 10.22 9.72
CA ARG A 81 5.44 10.22 9.62
C ARG A 81 4.94 9.44 8.40
N GLU A 82 5.59 9.66 7.25
CA GLU A 82 5.27 8.97 6.00
C GLU A 82 5.49 7.46 6.10
N ALA A 83 6.63 7.03 6.64
CA ALA A 83 6.94 5.61 6.80
C ALA A 83 6.05 4.91 7.85
N ALA A 84 5.63 5.62 8.90
CA ALA A 84 4.67 5.09 9.87
C ALA A 84 3.27 4.98 9.25
N VAL A 85 2.84 5.97 8.48
CA VAL A 85 1.52 5.98 7.80
C VAL A 85 1.47 4.95 6.68
N SER A 86 2.55 4.75 5.94
CA SER A 86 2.59 3.88 4.76
C SER A 86 2.15 2.45 5.09
N LEU A 87 2.48 1.93 6.28
CA LEU A 87 2.02 0.60 6.72
C LEU A 87 0.49 0.47 6.82
N TYR A 88 -0.20 1.58 7.07
CA TYR A 88 -1.64 1.64 7.24
C TYR A 88 -2.36 2.20 6.00
N THR A 89 -1.73 3.04 5.19
CA THR A 89 -2.30 3.52 3.93
C THR A 89 -2.07 2.53 2.79
N ALA A 90 -0.91 1.86 2.76
CA ALA A 90 -0.58 0.79 1.83
C ALA A 90 -1.25 -0.55 2.16
N ARG A 91 -2.34 -0.57 2.94
CA ARG A 91 -3.14 -1.78 3.19
C ARG A 91 -4.63 -1.57 3.02
N THR A 92 -5.07 -0.34 2.70
CA THR A 92 -6.46 0.08 2.96
C THR A 92 -7.22 0.68 1.80
N SER A 93 -6.56 0.90 0.65
CA SER A 93 -7.27 1.22 -0.57
C SER A 93 -7.59 -0.07 -1.32
N PRO A 94 -8.88 -0.42 -1.53
CA PRO A 94 -9.25 -1.46 -2.49
C PRO A 94 -8.62 -1.23 -3.86
N ARG A 95 -8.33 0.04 -4.22
CA ARG A 95 -7.66 0.40 -5.47
C ARG A 95 -6.17 0.03 -5.52
N LEU A 96 -5.58 -0.38 -4.41
CA LEU A 96 -4.20 -0.82 -4.32
C LEU A 96 -4.09 -2.33 -4.06
N ARG A 97 -5.22 -3.05 -4.03
CA ARG A 97 -5.22 -4.51 -4.07
C ARG A 97 -4.70 -4.97 -5.42
N LEU A 98 -3.93 -6.06 -5.42
CA LEU A 98 -3.31 -6.60 -6.61
C LEU A 98 -4.36 -6.91 -7.68
N GLY A 99 -5.52 -7.48 -7.30
CA GLY A 99 -6.61 -7.75 -8.24
C GLY A 99 -7.17 -6.49 -8.92
N TYR A 100 -7.29 -5.38 -8.18
CA TYR A 100 -7.73 -4.10 -8.76
C TYR A 100 -6.66 -3.51 -9.67
N VAL A 101 -5.40 -3.45 -9.21
CA VAL A 101 -4.28 -2.89 -9.96
C VAL A 101 -4.05 -3.68 -11.25
N TYR A 102 -4.12 -5.01 -11.15
CA TYR A 102 -4.03 -5.91 -12.29
C TYR A 102 -5.12 -5.64 -13.32
N ALA A 103 -6.39 -5.52 -12.90
CA ALA A 103 -7.49 -5.20 -13.81
C ALA A 103 -7.28 -3.85 -14.54
N GLN A 104 -6.77 -2.84 -13.84
CA GLN A 104 -6.43 -1.55 -14.46
C GLN A 104 -5.26 -1.68 -15.45
N TRP A 105 -4.25 -2.47 -15.11
CA TRP A 105 -3.12 -2.73 -16.00
C TRP A 105 -3.55 -3.47 -17.26
N THR A 106 -4.34 -4.55 -17.15
CA THR A 106 -4.88 -5.27 -18.29
C THR A 106 -5.73 -4.38 -19.19
N ALA A 107 -6.55 -3.50 -18.62
CA ALA A 107 -7.33 -2.53 -19.40
C ALA A 107 -6.43 -1.57 -20.21
N ARG A 108 -5.34 -1.09 -19.62
CA ARG A 108 -4.33 -0.28 -20.34
C ARG A 108 -3.62 -1.09 -21.42
N MET A 109 -3.33 -2.36 -21.20
CA MET A 109 -2.71 -3.23 -22.21
C MET A 109 -3.65 -3.50 -23.38
N ARG A 110 -4.97 -3.63 -23.15
CA ARG A 110 -5.97 -3.68 -24.23
C ARG A 110 -5.96 -2.40 -25.07
N GLU A 111 -5.83 -1.24 -24.44
CA GLU A 111 -5.68 0.03 -25.16
C GLU A 111 -4.39 0.10 -25.96
N ALA A 112 -3.27 -0.32 -25.38
CA ALA A 112 -1.99 -0.41 -26.06
C ALA A 112 -2.05 -1.37 -27.27
N ALA A 113 -2.74 -2.51 -27.13
CA ALA A 113 -2.95 -3.45 -28.23
C ALA A 113 -3.77 -2.84 -29.37
N ARG A 114 -4.82 -2.07 -29.05
CA ARG A 114 -5.59 -1.32 -30.05
C ARG A 114 -4.76 -0.28 -30.78
N ARG A 115 -3.70 0.26 -30.15
CA ARG A 115 -2.74 1.18 -30.78
C ARG A 115 -1.56 0.46 -31.47
N GLY A 116 -1.49 -0.87 -31.43
CA GLY A 116 -0.39 -1.64 -31.98
C GLY A 116 0.91 -1.60 -31.18
N GLU A 117 0.89 -1.08 -29.94
CA GLU A 117 2.07 -1.00 -29.06
C GLU A 117 2.43 -2.36 -28.44
N VAL A 118 1.46 -3.26 -28.31
CA VAL A 118 1.63 -4.64 -27.84
C VAL A 118 0.75 -5.58 -28.66
N THR A 119 1.05 -6.89 -28.67
CA THR A 119 0.23 -7.87 -29.39
C THR A 119 -1.07 -8.18 -28.66
N GLY A 120 -2.15 -8.47 -29.40
CA GLY A 120 -3.39 -8.97 -28.80
C GLY A 120 -3.19 -10.27 -28.02
N SER A 121 -2.36 -11.18 -28.54
CA SER A 121 -2.00 -12.43 -27.88
C SER A 121 -1.35 -12.24 -26.50
N TYR A 122 -0.56 -11.17 -26.33
CA TYR A 122 0.02 -10.83 -25.03
C TYR A 122 -1.08 -10.45 -24.02
N VAL A 123 -2.08 -9.68 -24.46
CA VAL A 123 -3.22 -9.29 -23.61
C VAL A 123 -4.10 -10.49 -23.26
N ASP A 124 -4.39 -11.37 -24.23
CA ASP A 124 -5.12 -12.62 -23.99
C ASP A 124 -4.40 -13.50 -22.96
N HIS A 125 -3.07 -13.55 -23.05
CA HIS A 125 -2.24 -14.23 -22.06
C HIS A 125 -2.44 -13.59 -20.69
N LEU A 126 -2.26 -12.28 -20.51
CA LEU A 126 -2.51 -11.61 -19.22
C LEU A 126 -3.91 -11.94 -18.66
N GLU A 127 -4.96 -11.83 -19.47
CA GLU A 127 -6.32 -12.11 -19.00
C GLU A 127 -6.51 -13.54 -18.50
N ARG A 128 -5.89 -14.51 -19.18
CA ARG A 128 -5.93 -15.91 -18.77
C ARG A 128 -5.29 -16.12 -17.40
N TYR A 129 -4.25 -15.37 -17.06
CA TYR A 129 -3.54 -15.54 -15.78
C TYR A 129 -4.22 -14.87 -14.60
N ARG A 130 -5.24 -14.04 -14.85
CA ARG A 130 -6.06 -13.46 -13.78
C ARG A 130 -6.62 -14.51 -12.82
N ILE A 131 -6.96 -15.71 -13.32
CA ILE A 131 -7.53 -16.79 -12.51
C ILE A 131 -6.54 -17.30 -11.46
N TYR A 132 -5.23 -17.18 -11.72
CA TYR A 132 -4.18 -17.67 -10.83
C TYR A 132 -3.81 -16.65 -9.77
N LEU A 133 -4.19 -15.38 -9.92
CA LEU A 133 -3.97 -14.37 -8.88
C LEU A 133 -4.78 -14.65 -7.61
N GLY A 134 -5.71 -15.63 -7.59
CA GLY A 134 -6.70 -15.85 -6.54
C GLY A 134 -6.15 -15.71 -5.11
N THR A 135 -5.06 -16.40 -4.78
CA THR A 135 -4.45 -16.39 -3.43
C THR A 135 -3.81 -15.06 -3.06
N ILE A 136 -3.41 -14.26 -4.04
CA ILE A 136 -2.73 -12.97 -3.83
C ILE A 136 -3.55 -11.75 -4.26
N ALA A 137 -4.72 -11.93 -4.87
CA ALA A 137 -5.53 -10.87 -5.48
C ALA A 137 -6.04 -9.86 -4.45
N GLU A 138 -6.35 -10.34 -3.25
CA GLU A 138 -6.79 -9.52 -2.13
C GLU A 138 -5.63 -8.87 -1.37
N LEU A 139 -4.40 -9.30 -1.63
CA LEU A 139 -3.22 -8.66 -1.07
C LEU A 139 -3.04 -7.28 -1.69
N HIS A 140 -2.52 -6.37 -0.88
CA HIS A 140 -2.02 -5.11 -1.40
C HIS A 140 -0.75 -5.35 -2.23
N TYR A 141 -0.58 -4.68 -3.37
CA TYR A 141 0.56 -4.94 -4.27
C TYR A 141 1.93 -4.74 -3.56
N GLY A 142 2.06 -3.70 -2.73
CA GLY A 142 3.27 -3.45 -1.91
C GLY A 142 3.45 -4.40 -0.71
N ALA A 143 2.47 -5.27 -0.43
CA ALA A 143 2.53 -6.30 0.60
C ALA A 143 2.86 -7.69 0.03
N VAL A 144 2.95 -7.83 -1.30
CA VAL A 144 3.45 -9.05 -1.93
C VAL A 144 4.90 -9.27 -1.48
N ARG A 145 5.24 -10.52 -1.21
CA ARG A 145 6.54 -10.98 -0.68
C ARG A 145 6.94 -12.20 -1.47
N PHE A 146 8.22 -12.57 -1.39
CA PHE A 146 8.76 -13.70 -2.13
C PHE A 146 7.96 -15.00 -1.88
N GLY A 147 7.65 -15.33 -0.62
CA GLY A 147 6.83 -16.52 -0.31
C GLY A 147 5.45 -16.54 -0.99
N HIS A 148 4.78 -15.39 -1.12
CA HIS A 148 3.52 -15.32 -1.86
C HIS A 148 3.68 -15.60 -3.37
N LEU A 149 4.87 -15.30 -3.92
CA LEU A 149 5.19 -15.61 -5.31
C LEU A 149 5.58 -17.08 -5.48
N GLU A 150 6.23 -17.69 -4.49
CA GLU A 150 6.50 -19.14 -4.47
C GLU A 150 5.20 -19.95 -4.38
N ASP A 151 4.26 -19.52 -3.53
CA ASP A 151 2.93 -20.13 -3.43
C ASP A 151 2.20 -20.06 -4.78
N LEU A 152 2.24 -18.88 -5.43
CA LEU A 152 1.68 -18.69 -6.76
C LEU A 152 2.38 -19.58 -7.80
N ASP A 153 3.71 -19.68 -7.77
CA ASP A 153 4.48 -20.54 -8.69
C ASP A 153 4.13 -22.02 -8.49
N GLY A 154 3.93 -22.46 -7.24
CA GLY A 154 3.44 -23.79 -6.92
C GLY A 154 2.05 -24.07 -7.48
N GLU A 155 1.12 -23.11 -7.34
CA GLU A 155 -0.21 -23.20 -7.95
C GLU A 155 -0.17 -23.24 -9.48
N LEU A 156 0.71 -22.46 -10.10
CA LEU A 156 0.91 -22.46 -11.55
C LEU A 156 1.51 -23.78 -12.01
N ALA A 157 2.50 -24.32 -11.29
CA ALA A 157 3.13 -25.60 -11.59
C ALA A 157 2.13 -26.76 -11.51
N ALA A 158 1.13 -26.70 -10.63
CA ALA A 158 0.07 -27.69 -10.54
C ALA A 158 -0.91 -27.65 -11.73
N ARG A 159 -0.97 -26.55 -12.49
CA ARG A 159 -2.00 -26.29 -13.51
C ARG A 159 -1.45 -26.11 -14.92
N LEU A 160 -0.16 -25.78 -15.06
CA LEU A 160 0.46 -25.40 -16.33
C LEU A 160 1.71 -26.24 -16.61
N ALA A 161 1.93 -26.54 -17.89
CA ALA A 161 3.16 -27.18 -18.33
C ALA A 161 4.40 -26.28 -18.07
N PRO A 162 5.59 -26.85 -17.84
CA PRO A 162 6.80 -26.09 -17.47
C PRO A 162 7.17 -24.99 -18.47
N LYS A 163 6.97 -25.22 -19.77
CA LYS A 163 7.24 -24.24 -20.82
C LYS A 163 6.28 -23.06 -20.76
N THR A 164 5.00 -23.31 -20.51
CA THR A 164 3.96 -22.28 -20.35
C THR A 164 4.21 -21.42 -19.12
N ARG A 165 4.75 -22.02 -18.05
CA ARG A 165 5.12 -21.30 -16.82
C ARG A 165 6.27 -20.31 -17.01
N ARG A 166 7.34 -20.67 -17.75
CA ARG A 166 8.53 -19.81 -17.96
C ARG A 166 8.29 -18.57 -18.82
N HIS A 167 7.24 -18.56 -19.64
CA HIS A 167 6.87 -17.42 -20.48
C HIS A 167 5.82 -16.51 -19.82
N THR A 168 5.65 -16.66 -18.50
CA THR A 168 4.77 -15.84 -17.66
C THR A 168 5.60 -14.88 -16.83
#